data_AF-A0A662F797-F1
#
_entry.id   AF-A0A662F797-F1
#
_cell.length_a   1.000
_cell.length_b   1.000
_cell.length_c   1.000
_cell.angle_alpha   90.00
_cell.angle_beta   90.00
_cell.angle_gamma   90.00
#
_symmetry.space_group_name_H-M   'P 1'
#
loop_
_entity.id
_entity.type
_entity.pdbx_description
1 polymer ?
#
loop_
_entity_poly.entity_id
_entity_poly.type
_entity_poly.pdbx_seq_one_letter_code
_entity_poly.pdbx_strand_id
1 'polypeptide(L)'
;PISIVLKTLKDPDPTRPGDELHNACDRIPQSERYTAWYDRNRNNRYDPEDTLSQIDFILVSSGLYSRLTEVQIDHSAPPGWASDHWPVVVTFCYDEENIAYGEP
;
A
#
# COMPACT_ATOMS: atom_id res chain seq x y z
N PRO A 1 -0.77 5.70 -8.00
CA PRO A 1 -1.24 7.07 -7.64
C PRO A 1 -0.06 8.03 -7.64
N ILE A 2 -0.23 9.25 -8.13
CA ILE A 2 0.77 10.32 -8.05
C ILE A 2 0.19 11.37 -7.11
N SER A 3 0.63 11.40 -5.85
CA SER A 3 0.16 12.35 -4.84
C SER A 3 1.36 13.05 -4.23
N ILE A 4 1.25 14.37 -4.03
CA ILE A 4 2.27 15.15 -3.32
C ILE A 4 2.45 14.66 -1.89
N VAL A 5 1.36 14.20 -1.25
CA VAL A 5 1.38 13.63 0.10
C VAL A 5 2.21 12.34 0.10
N LEU A 6 1.95 11.43 -0.84
CA LEU A 6 2.68 10.18 -0.92
C LEU A 6 4.17 10.42 -1.20
N LYS A 7 4.50 11.41 -2.03
CA LYS A 7 5.90 11.81 -2.27
C LYS A 7 6.57 12.28 -0.98
N THR A 8 5.92 13.13 -0.18
CA THR A 8 6.44 13.58 1.12
C THR A 8 6.58 12.42 2.11
N LEU A 9 5.62 11.50 2.15
CA LEU A 9 5.66 10.36 3.07
C LEU A 9 6.76 9.34 2.72
N LYS A 10 7.19 9.26 1.45
CA LYS A 10 8.27 8.34 1.03
C LYS A 10 9.68 8.83 1.42
N ASP A 11 9.83 10.11 1.77
CA ASP A 11 11.10 10.78 2.09
C ASP A 11 11.03 11.48 3.47
N PRO A 12 11.01 10.71 4.58
CA PRO A 12 10.89 11.24 5.93
C PRO A 12 12.16 11.99 6.42
N ASP A 13 13.36 11.63 5.97
CA ASP A 13 14.60 12.39 6.21
C ASP A 13 15.16 12.98 4.89
N PRO A 14 14.78 14.22 4.54
CA PRO A 14 15.17 14.86 3.29
C PRO A 14 16.67 15.21 3.23
N THR A 15 17.44 14.97 4.31
CA THR A 15 18.89 15.16 4.33
C THR A 15 19.64 13.96 3.75
N ARG A 16 18.99 12.80 3.67
CA ARG A 16 19.52 11.60 3.01
C ARG A 16 19.00 11.53 1.57
N PRO A 17 19.86 11.29 0.56
CA PRO A 17 19.40 11.20 -0.83
C PRO A 17 18.53 9.95 -1.10
N GLY A 18 17.35 10.15 -1.70
CA GLY A 18 16.49 9.10 -2.26
C GLY A 18 15.29 8.72 -1.40
N ASP A 19 14.30 8.02 -1.97
CA ASP A 19 13.14 7.52 -1.22
C ASP A 19 13.61 6.51 -0.16
N GLU A 20 13.42 6.83 1.13
CA GLU A 20 13.76 5.93 2.22
C GLU A 20 12.66 4.88 2.46
N LEU A 21 11.42 5.20 2.07
CA LEU A 21 10.28 4.31 2.19
C LEU A 21 9.68 3.95 0.83
N HIS A 22 9.39 2.66 0.68
CA HIS A 22 8.81 2.05 -0.51
C HIS A 22 7.36 1.66 -0.22
N ASN A 23 6.45 1.92 -1.16
CA ASN A 23 5.06 1.50 -1.00
C ASN A 23 4.96 0.00 -1.32
N ALA A 24 4.55 -0.82 -0.35
CA ALA A 24 4.39 -2.25 -0.53
C ALA A 24 3.48 -2.59 -1.73
N CYS A 25 2.42 -1.80 -1.96
CA CYS A 25 1.48 -2.00 -3.05
C CYS A 25 2.05 -1.70 -4.44
N ASP A 26 3.27 -1.18 -4.57
CA ASP A 26 3.89 -0.91 -5.88
C ASP A 26 4.09 -2.20 -6.71
N ARG A 27 4.02 -3.39 -6.10
CA ARG A 27 4.03 -4.70 -6.79
C ARG A 27 2.67 -5.15 -7.36
N ILE A 28 1.57 -4.51 -6.99
CA ILE A 28 0.23 -4.84 -7.53
C ILE A 28 0.01 -4.09 -8.86
N PRO A 29 -0.71 -4.63 -9.87
CA PRO A 29 -1.12 -3.86 -11.05
C PRO A 29 -1.88 -2.58 -10.67
N GLN A 30 -1.67 -1.47 -11.37
CA GLN A 30 -2.32 -0.19 -11.02
C GLN A 30 -3.86 -0.27 -11.02
N SER A 31 -4.44 -1.06 -11.92
CA SER A 31 -5.88 -1.31 -12.01
C SER A 31 -6.47 -2.01 -10.78
N GLU A 32 -5.63 -2.68 -9.98
CA GLU A 32 -6.03 -3.49 -8.83
C GLU A 32 -5.60 -2.87 -7.50
N ARG A 33 -4.94 -1.71 -7.52
CA ARG A 33 -4.31 -1.08 -6.35
C ARG A 33 -5.26 -0.27 -5.45
N TYR A 34 -6.56 -0.23 -5.75
CA TYR A 34 -7.51 0.57 -5.00
C TYR A 34 -7.80 -0.05 -3.62
N THR A 35 -7.87 0.79 -2.60
CA THR A 35 -8.09 0.38 -1.20
C THR A 35 -9.39 0.92 -0.63
N ALA A 36 -10.07 1.85 -1.33
CA ALA A 36 -11.34 2.39 -0.90
C ALA A 36 -12.30 2.63 -2.05
N TRP A 37 -13.59 2.53 -1.77
CA TRP A 37 -14.69 2.86 -2.67
C TRP A 37 -15.63 3.88 -2.02
N TYR A 38 -15.91 4.97 -2.72
CA TYR A 38 -16.83 6.00 -2.23
C TYR A 38 -18.12 6.03 -3.07
N ASP A 39 -19.27 5.71 -2.43
CA ASP A 39 -20.60 5.83 -3.05
C ASP A 39 -20.99 7.30 -3.27
N ARG A 40 -20.41 7.90 -4.31
CA ARG A 40 -20.57 9.32 -4.61
C ARG A 40 -22.00 9.72 -4.94
N ASN A 41 -22.75 8.84 -5.62
CA ASN A 41 -24.13 9.12 -6.06
C ASN A 41 -25.19 8.62 -5.06
N ARG A 42 -24.78 7.92 -3.98
CA ARG A 42 -25.62 7.40 -2.91
C ARG A 42 -26.69 6.44 -3.40
N ASN A 43 -26.40 5.71 -4.48
CA ASN A 43 -27.33 4.74 -5.04
C ASN A 43 -27.17 3.35 -4.41
N ASN A 44 -26.20 3.18 -3.51
CA ASN A 44 -25.85 1.93 -2.85
C ASN A 44 -25.50 0.81 -3.84
N ARG A 45 -24.91 1.16 -4.99
CA ARG A 45 -24.44 0.25 -6.04
C ARG A 45 -22.97 0.50 -6.32
N TYR A 46 -22.25 -0.57 -6.54
CA TYR A 46 -20.85 -0.52 -6.91
C TYR A 46 -20.68 -0.02 -8.35
N ASP A 47 -20.36 1.28 -8.49
CA ASP A 47 -20.10 1.97 -9.76
C ASP A 47 -18.60 2.40 -9.84
N PRO A 48 -17.67 1.52 -10.24
CA PRO A 48 -16.23 1.68 -9.99
C PRO A 48 -15.51 2.75 -10.82
N GLU A 49 -16.11 3.23 -11.92
CA GLU A 49 -15.40 4.01 -12.94
C GLU A 49 -14.76 5.31 -12.41
N ASP A 50 -15.33 5.95 -11.37
CA ASP A 50 -14.81 7.19 -10.77
C ASP A 50 -14.85 7.21 -9.22
N THR A 51 -15.03 6.04 -8.59
CA THR A 51 -15.29 5.94 -7.14
C THR A 51 -14.20 5.20 -6.37
N LEU A 52 -13.23 4.63 -7.09
CA LEU A 52 -12.12 3.88 -6.51
C LEU A 52 -10.94 4.79 -6.22
N SER A 53 -10.33 4.62 -5.05
CA SER A 53 -9.14 5.35 -4.65
C SER A 53 -8.15 4.45 -3.93
N GLN A 54 -6.86 4.79 -4.02
CA GLN A 54 -5.82 4.21 -3.18
C GLN A 54 -5.42 5.27 -2.15
N ILE A 55 -5.93 5.13 -0.94
CA ILE A 55 -5.69 6.08 0.17
C ILE A 55 -5.11 5.39 1.41
N ASP A 56 -4.99 4.06 1.39
CA ASP A 56 -4.33 3.27 2.43
C ASP A 56 -2.99 2.79 1.90
N PHE A 57 -1.93 3.06 2.66
CA PHE A 57 -0.56 2.78 2.25
C PHE A 57 0.20 2.07 3.36
N ILE A 58 1.00 1.07 2.99
CA ILE A 58 2.02 0.49 3.84
C ILE A 58 3.36 0.86 3.23
N LEU A 59 4.03 1.83 3.87
CA LEU A 59 5.34 2.32 3.48
C LEU A 59 6.40 1.63 4.34
N VAL A 60 7.40 1.01 3.70
CA VAL A 60 8.42 0.20 4.38
C VAL A 60 9.82 0.60 3.94
N SER A 61 10.79 0.49 4.86
CA SER A 61 12.19 0.77 4.54
C SER A 61 12.73 -0.21 3.50
N SER A 62 13.80 0.18 2.78
CA SER A 62 14.43 -0.66 1.74
C SER A 62 14.77 -2.08 2.22
N GLY A 63 15.25 -2.23 3.47
CA GLY A 63 15.62 -3.53 4.04
C GLY A 63 14.43 -4.44 4.35
N LEU A 64 13.24 -3.87 4.63
CA LEU A 64 12.02 -4.64 4.79
C LEU A 64 11.32 -4.88 3.45
N TYR A 65 11.38 -3.91 2.53
CA TYR A 65 10.85 -4.02 1.17
C TYR A 65 11.51 -5.17 0.38
N SER A 66 12.81 -5.41 0.59
CA SER A 66 13.51 -6.55 -0.03
C SER A 66 13.03 -7.91 0.46
N ARG A 67 12.44 -7.97 1.66
CA ARG A 67 11.87 -9.16 2.29
C ARG A 67 10.39 -9.36 1.98
N LEU A 68 9.78 -8.44 1.24
CA LEU A 68 8.38 -8.54 0.83
C LEU A 68 8.20 -9.76 -0.09
N THR A 69 7.32 -10.67 0.32
CA THR A 69 7.01 -11.91 -0.42
C THR A 69 5.67 -11.82 -1.14
N GLU A 70 4.67 -11.27 -0.47
CA GLU A 70 3.32 -11.14 -1.00
C GLU A 70 2.70 -9.82 -0.57
N VAL A 71 1.94 -9.23 -1.48
CA VAL A 71 1.10 -8.07 -1.21
C VAL A 71 -0.22 -8.26 -1.95
N GLN A 72 -1.31 -8.05 -1.24
CA GLN A 72 -2.65 -8.12 -1.80
C GLN A 72 -3.55 -7.07 -1.17
N ILE A 73 -4.59 -6.70 -1.90
CA ILE A 73 -5.72 -5.96 -1.36
C ILE A 73 -6.91 -6.91 -1.40
N ASP A 74 -7.47 -7.20 -0.23
CA ASP A 74 -8.53 -8.20 -0.11
C ASP A 74 -9.88 -7.61 -0.55
N HIS A 75 -10.18 -7.76 -1.85
CA HIS A 75 -11.47 -7.38 -2.45
C HIS A 75 -12.55 -8.48 -2.33
N SER A 76 -12.36 -9.50 -1.48
CA SER A 76 -13.32 -10.61 -1.36
C SER A 76 -14.70 -10.20 -0.83
N ALA A 77 -14.74 -9.15 0.00
CA ALA A 77 -15.97 -8.57 0.50
C ALA A 77 -16.45 -7.40 -0.40
N PRO A 78 -17.76 -7.29 -0.66
CA PRO A 78 -18.32 -6.09 -1.29
C PRO A 78 -18.01 -4.85 -0.45
N PRO A 79 -17.70 -3.71 -1.09
CA PRO A 79 -17.47 -2.48 -0.35
C PRO A 79 -18.76 -2.03 0.34
N GLY A 80 -18.62 -1.46 1.53
CA GLY A 80 -19.75 -1.06 2.39
C GLY A 80 -20.40 -2.21 3.17
N TRP A 81 -20.02 -3.47 2.95
CA TRP A 81 -20.52 -4.59 3.77
C TRP A 81 -19.99 -4.53 5.21
N ALA A 82 -18.66 -4.39 5.36
CA ALA A 82 -18.00 -4.18 6.65
C ALA A 82 -17.34 -2.80 6.74
N SER A 83 -16.77 -2.32 5.63
CA SER A 83 -16.17 -1.00 5.47
C SER A 83 -16.20 -0.63 3.99
N ASP A 84 -16.16 0.67 3.71
CA ASP A 84 -15.87 1.25 2.40
C ASP A 84 -14.37 1.16 2.01
N HIS A 85 -13.52 0.71 2.94
CA HIS A 85 -12.13 0.35 2.71
C HIS A 85 -11.92 -1.17 2.65
N TRP A 86 -10.92 -1.60 1.89
CA TRP A 86 -10.46 -2.97 1.81
C TRP A 86 -9.13 -3.17 2.55
N PRO A 87 -8.93 -4.33 3.20
CA PRO A 87 -7.68 -4.65 3.87
C PRO A 87 -6.50 -4.66 2.90
N VAL A 88 -5.40 -4.00 3.30
CA VAL A 88 -4.09 -4.15 2.65
C VAL A 88 -3.29 -5.17 3.44
N VAL A 89 -2.94 -6.29 2.81
CA VAL A 89 -2.24 -7.40 3.46
C VAL A 89 -0.84 -7.52 2.84
N VAL A 90 0.17 -7.56 3.70
CA VAL A 90 1.58 -7.58 3.32
C VAL A 90 2.29 -8.67 4.12
N THR A 91 2.93 -9.60 3.43
CA THR A 91 3.66 -10.72 4.04
C THR A 91 5.15 -10.58 3.77
N PHE A 92 5.94 -10.69 4.83
CA PHE A 92 7.40 -10.66 4.77
C PHE A 92 7.97 -12.02 5.17
N CYS A 93 9.04 -12.44 4.50
CA CYS A 93 9.82 -13.60 4.94
C CYS A 93 11.04 -13.12 5.73
N TYR A 94 11.27 -13.76 6.88
CA TYR A 94 12.45 -13.57 7.70
C TYR A 94 13.24 -14.87 7.70
N ASP A 95 14.29 -14.94 6.87
CA ASP A 95 15.29 -15.98 7.02
C ASP A 95 16.26 -15.56 8.14
N GLU A 96 16.41 -16.40 9.16
CA GLU A 96 17.32 -16.17 10.30
C GLU A 96 18.80 -16.11 9.89
N GLU A 97 19.16 -16.62 8.69
CA GLU A 97 20.55 -16.73 8.23
C GLU A 97 21.21 -15.38 7.81
N ASN A 98 20.44 -14.29 7.70
CA ASN A 98 20.95 -12.97 7.29
C ASN A 98 21.01 -11.93 8.43
N ILE A 99 21.04 -12.36 9.69
CA ILE A 99 21.44 -11.48 10.82
C ILE A 99 22.98 -11.43 10.87
N ALA A 100 23.62 -11.10 9.75
CA ALA A 100 25.00 -10.64 9.77
C ALA A 100 24.96 -9.12 9.91
N TYR A 101 24.95 -8.67 11.17
CA TYR A 101 25.34 -7.35 11.68
C TYR A 101 25.50 -6.24 10.62
N GLY A 102 24.42 -5.49 10.41
CA GLY A 102 24.57 -4.07 10.07
C GLY A 102 24.85 -3.32 11.36
N GLU A 103 26.14 -3.23 11.72
CA GLU A 103 26.58 -2.26 12.74
C GLU A 103 26.32 -0.82 12.22
N PRO A 104 26.03 0.14 13.12
CA PRO A 104 25.90 1.57 12.80
C PRO A 104 27.21 2.20 12.29
#